data_AF-A0A8T5YNE5-F1
#
_entry.id   AF-A0A8T5YNE5-F1
#
_cell.length_a   1.000
_cell.length_b   1.000
_cell.length_c   1.000
_cell.angle_alpha   90.00
_cell.angle_beta   90.00
_cell.angle_gamma   90.00
#
_symmetry.space_group_name_H-M   'P 1'
#
loop_
_entity.id
_entity.type
_entity.pdbx_description
1 polymer ?
#
loop_
_entity_poly.entity_id
_entity_poly.type
_entity_poly.pdbx_seq_one_letter_code
_entity_poly.pdbx_strand_id
1 'polypeptide(L)'
;FLLIGLAMIFGIMHGGPQSGWQNFTVGDAPFVGGVPAMVGVAMIAGFSFQGVETIGVAAGEAENPSRTIPRAIRQTFWRILLFYVLAILIIGVLLPYTDPNLLRNEATDVGVSPFALVFQHAGLAFAAGMM
;
A
#
# COMPACT_ATOMS: atom_id res chain seq x y z
N PHE A 1 8.39 3.66 -6.29
CA PHE A 1 7.97 2.34 -5.80
C PHE A 1 7.45 1.44 -6.92
N LEU A 2 6.33 1.75 -7.58
CA LEU A 2 5.71 0.86 -8.58
C LEU A 2 6.66 0.34 -9.67
N LEU A 3 7.45 1.22 -10.28
CA LEU A 3 8.40 0.82 -11.32
C LEU A 3 9.47 -0.16 -10.81
N ILE A 4 10.00 0.10 -9.61
CA ILE A 4 11.02 -0.74 -8.97
C ILE A 4 10.42 -2.09 -8.56
N GLY A 5 9.24 -2.08 -7.94
CA GLY A 5 8.53 -3.29 -7.57
C GLY A 5 8.18 -4.17 -8.79
N LEU A 6 7.71 -3.57 -9.88
CA LEU A 6 7.49 -4.31 -11.13
C LEU A 6 8.80 -4.88 -11.70
N ALA A 7 9.88 -4.09 -11.71
CA ALA A 7 11.19 -4.58 -12.17
C ALA A 7 11.70 -5.78 -11.33
N MET A 8 11.44 -5.79 -10.02
CA MET A 8 11.75 -6.94 -9.15
C MET A 8 10.86 -8.15 -9.46
N ILE A 9 9.56 -7.96 -9.68
CA ILE A 9 8.62 -9.04 -10.02
C ILE A 9 9.00 -9.71 -11.35
N PHE A 10 9.42 -8.92 -12.35
CA PHE A 10 9.87 -9.44 -13.65
C PHE A 10 11.33 -9.91 -13.67
N GLY A 11 12.02 -9.90 -12.52
CA GLY A 11 13.41 -10.39 -12.41
C GLY A 11 14.46 -9.51 -13.10
N ILE A 12 14.11 -8.28 -13.49
CA ILE A 12 15.03 -7.29 -14.07
C ILE A 12 15.98 -6.75 -12.99
N MET A 13 15.51 -6.66 -11.74
CA MET A 13 16.29 -6.30 -10.57
C MET A 13 16.43 -7.49 -9.61
N HIS A 14 17.63 -7.66 -9.04
CA HIS A 14 17.91 -8.67 -8.02
C HIS A 14 17.25 -8.28 -6.69
N GLY A 15 16.71 -9.27 -5.95
CA GLY A 15 16.13 -9.07 -4.61
C GLY A 15 14.71 -9.60 -4.40
N GLY A 16 14.02 -10.09 -5.43
CA GLY A 16 12.71 -10.74 -5.31
C GLY A 16 12.80 -12.28 -5.30
N PRO A 17 11.92 -13.01 -4.58
CA PRO A 17 11.80 -14.45 -4.75
C PRO A 17 11.44 -14.79 -6.20
N GLN A 18 12.03 -15.86 -6.77
CA GLN A 18 11.88 -16.25 -8.18
C GLN A 18 10.41 -16.49 -8.62
N SER A 19 9.47 -16.59 -7.66
CA SER A 19 8.03 -16.60 -7.90
C SER A 19 7.26 -16.05 -6.68
N GLY A 20 7.02 -14.74 -6.65
CA GLY A 20 6.31 -14.07 -5.55
C GLY A 20 4.82 -14.39 -5.40
N TRP A 21 4.20 -15.00 -6.41
CA TRP A 21 2.77 -15.34 -6.41
C TRP A 21 2.36 -16.37 -5.35
N GLN A 22 3.33 -17.16 -4.86
CA GLN A 22 3.09 -18.17 -3.83
C GLN A 22 2.72 -17.54 -2.48
N ASN A 23 3.08 -16.28 -2.23
CA ASN A 23 2.78 -15.57 -0.98
C ASN A 23 1.26 -15.47 -0.71
N PHE A 24 0.42 -15.52 -1.75
CA PHE A 24 -1.04 -15.47 -1.61
C PHE A 24 -1.66 -16.80 -1.18
N THR A 25 -0.90 -17.89 -1.17
CA THR A 25 -1.36 -19.24 -0.81
C THR A 25 -0.59 -19.85 0.35
N VAL A 26 0.38 -19.14 0.91
CA VAL A 26 1.17 -19.60 2.07
C VAL A 26 0.32 -19.48 3.34
N GLY A 27 0.36 -20.50 4.19
CA GLY A 27 -0.29 -20.47 5.51
C GLY A 27 -1.81 -20.20 5.43
N ASP A 28 -2.25 -19.17 6.14
CA ASP A 28 -3.67 -18.75 6.21
C ASP A 28 -4.02 -17.68 5.16
N ALA A 29 -3.10 -17.38 4.22
CA ALA A 29 -3.37 -16.47 3.12
C ALA A 29 -4.49 -17.01 2.21
N PRO A 30 -5.28 -16.13 1.56
CA PRO A 30 -5.14 -14.68 1.51
C PRO A 30 -5.88 -13.92 2.63
N PHE A 31 -6.67 -14.59 3.46
CA PHE A 31 -7.52 -13.97 4.48
C PHE A 31 -7.06 -14.33 5.90
N VAL A 32 -5.85 -13.90 6.25
CA VAL A 32 -5.24 -14.15 7.56
C VAL A 32 -6.09 -13.52 8.66
N GLY A 33 -6.48 -14.30 9.67
CA GLY A 33 -7.37 -13.86 10.75
C GLY A 33 -8.87 -13.80 10.38
N GLY A 34 -9.24 -14.27 9.18
CA GLY A 34 -10.62 -14.46 8.76
C GLY A 34 -11.46 -13.18 8.68
N VAL A 35 -12.79 -13.33 8.80
CA VAL A 35 -13.74 -12.21 8.72
C VAL A 35 -13.48 -11.12 9.78
N PRO A 36 -13.15 -11.42 11.05
CA PRO A 36 -12.85 -10.39 12.03
C PRO A 36 -11.67 -9.49 11.64
N ALA A 37 -10.59 -10.07 11.12
CA ALA A 37 -9.44 -9.31 10.63
C ALA A 37 -9.81 -8.46 9.40
N MET A 38 -10.61 -9.00 8.48
CA MET A 38 -11.10 -8.26 7.31
C MET A 38 -11.93 -7.04 7.71
N VAL A 39 -12.81 -7.18 8.71
CA VAL A 39 -13.58 -6.06 9.27
C VAL A 39 -12.64 -5.06 9.96
N GLY A 40 -11.64 -5.52 10.71
CA GLY A 40 -10.61 -4.68 11.33
C GLY A 40 -9.87 -3.81 10.32
N VAL A 41 -9.38 -4.42 9.24
CA VAL A 41 -8.70 -3.71 8.14
C VAL A 41 -9.65 -2.74 7.44
N ALA A 42 -10.92 -3.10 7.23
CA ALA A 42 -11.91 -2.21 6.65
C ALA A 42 -12.16 -0.97 7.53
N MET A 43 -12.17 -1.12 8.86
CA MET A 43 -12.26 0.01 9.79
C MET A 43 -11.03 0.93 9.69
N ILE A 44 -9.82 0.37 9.70
CA ILE A 44 -8.56 1.13 9.54
C ILE A 44 -8.55 1.90 8.21
N ALA A 45 -8.99 1.25 7.14
CA ALA A 45 -9.14 1.87 5.83
C ALA A 45 -10.17 3.01 5.87
N GLY A 46 -11.31 2.82 6.55
CA GLY A 46 -12.33 3.86 6.75
C GLY A 46 -11.80 5.09 7.48
N PHE A 47 -11.05 4.89 8.57
CA PHE A 47 -10.39 5.99 9.30
C PHE A 47 -9.36 6.74 8.44
N SER A 48 -8.71 6.06 7.49
CA SER A 48 -7.74 6.70 6.59
C SER A 48 -8.37 7.71 5.62
N PHE A 49 -9.70 7.68 5.43
CA PHE A 49 -10.45 8.65 4.63
C PHE A 49 -11.05 9.79 5.46
N GLN A 50 -10.67 9.92 6.73
CA GLN A 50 -11.03 11.10 7.52
C GLN A 50 -10.38 12.36 6.90
N GLY A 51 -11.12 13.47 6.85
CA GLY A 51 -10.64 14.72 6.23
C GLY A 51 -11.18 15.01 4.83
N VAL A 52 -12.10 14.18 4.30
CA VAL A 52 -12.86 14.50 3.08
C VAL A 52 -13.70 15.78 3.21
N GLU A 53 -13.97 16.22 4.43
CA GLU A 53 -14.66 17.48 4.74
C GLU A 53 -13.90 18.71 4.23
N THR A 54 -12.56 18.63 4.13
CA THR A 54 -11.73 19.70 3.55
C THR A 54 -12.06 19.97 2.08
N ILE A 55 -12.63 18.99 1.36
CA ILE A 55 -13.13 19.19 -0.01
C ILE A 55 -14.30 20.19 -0.02
N GLY A 56 -15.14 20.19 1.01
CA GLY A 56 -16.23 21.14 1.16
C GLY A 56 -15.75 22.57 1.38
N VAL A 57 -14.69 22.75 2.17
CA VAL A 57 -14.03 24.06 2.36
C VAL A 57 -13.40 24.53 1.05
N ALA A 58 -12.67 23.65 0.36
CA ALA A 58 -12.06 23.95 -0.94
C ALA A 58 -13.11 24.29 -2.02
N ALA A 59 -14.33 23.73 -1.92
CA ALA A 59 -15.43 24.09 -2.81
C ALA A 59 -15.89 25.55 -2.61
N GLY A 60 -15.77 26.10 -1.40
CA GLY A 60 -16.08 27.51 -1.12
C GLY A 60 -15.04 28.49 -1.68
N GLU A 61 -13.80 28.05 -1.88
CA GLU A 61 -12.70 28.85 -2.41
C GLU A 61 -12.47 28.66 -3.93
N ALA A 62 -13.11 27.66 -4.54
CA ALA A 62 -12.94 27.36 -5.95
C ALA A 62 -13.74 28.33 -6.84
N GLU A 63 -13.14 28.80 -7.94
CA GLU A 63 -13.77 29.71 -8.90
C GLU A 63 -15.03 29.12 -9.57
N ASN A 64 -15.01 27.81 -9.88
CA ASN A 64 -16.13 27.08 -10.47
C ASN A 64 -16.29 25.71 -9.80
N PRO A 65 -16.88 25.63 -8.60
CA PRO A 65 -16.89 24.41 -7.80
C PRO A 65 -17.71 23.28 -8.44
N SER A 66 -18.79 23.61 -9.16
CA SER A 66 -19.66 22.65 -9.84
C SER A 66 -18.95 21.82 -10.93
N ARG A 67 -17.84 22.33 -11.48
CA ARG A 67 -17.02 21.59 -12.46
C ARG A 67 -15.68 21.14 -11.87
N THR A 68 -15.03 22.00 -11.09
CA THR A 68 -13.66 21.76 -10.59
C THR A 68 -13.64 20.65 -9.55
N ILE A 69 -14.58 20.65 -8.60
CA ILE A 69 -14.62 19.66 -7.51
C ILE A 69 -14.91 18.25 -8.05
N PRO A 70 -15.96 18.00 -8.87
CA PRO A 70 -16.20 16.66 -9.40
C PRO A 70 -15.06 16.15 -10.29
N ARG A 71 -14.42 17.04 -11.06
CA ARG A 71 -13.26 16.67 -11.89
C ARG A 71 -12.06 16.26 -11.03
N ALA A 72 -11.75 17.04 -10.00
CA ALA A 72 -10.66 16.75 -9.07
C ALA A 72 -10.91 15.43 -8.33
N ILE A 73 -12.12 15.22 -7.77
CA ILE A 73 -12.49 13.97 -7.10
C ILE A 73 -12.29 12.77 -8.03
N ARG A 74 -12.79 12.84 -9.27
CA ARG A 74 -12.67 11.72 -10.22
C ARG A 74 -11.22 11.42 -10.57
N GLN A 75 -10.39 12.46 -10.77
CA GLN A 75 -8.95 12.28 -11.04
C GLN A 75 -8.22 11.66 -9.84
N THR A 76 -8.52 12.13 -8.64
CA THR A 76 -7.94 11.61 -7.40
C THR A 76 -8.36 10.17 -7.16
N PHE A 77 -9.64 9.83 -7.37
CA PHE A 77 -10.16 8.47 -7.23
C PHE A 77 -9.37 7.48 -8.10
N TRP A 78 -9.22 7.77 -9.39
CA TRP A 78 -8.47 6.90 -10.29
C TRP A 78 -6.98 6.79 -9.93
N ARG A 79 -6.37 7.87 -9.46
CA ARG A 79 -4.98 7.86 -8.98
C ARG A 79 -4.84 7.00 -7.74
N ILE A 80 -5.70 7.16 -6.73
CA ILE A 80 -5.66 6.34 -5.51
C ILE A 80 -5.87 4.88 -5.89
N LEU A 81 -6.91 4.57 -6.67
CA LEU A 81 -7.19 3.20 -7.11
C LEU A 81 -5.97 2.57 -7.79
N LEU A 82 -5.37 3.27 -8.76
CA LEU A 82 -4.22 2.77 -9.49
C LEU A 82 -2.98 2.63 -8.60
N PHE A 83 -2.59 3.67 -7.88
CA PHE A 83 -1.33 3.66 -7.12
C PHE A 83 -1.41 2.77 -5.87
N TYR A 84 -2.53 2.78 -5.14
CA TYR A 84 -2.66 2.02 -3.89
C TYR A 84 -2.83 0.53 -4.17
N VAL A 85 -3.75 0.15 -5.08
CA VAL A 85 -4.00 -1.26 -5.37
C VAL A 85 -2.75 -1.90 -5.98
N LEU A 86 -2.08 -1.23 -6.92
CA LEU A 86 -0.83 -1.74 -7.48
C LEU A 86 0.29 -1.83 -6.43
N ALA A 87 0.40 -0.85 -5.53
CA ALA A 87 1.40 -0.91 -4.47
C ALA A 87 1.17 -2.08 -3.51
N ILE A 88 -0.07 -2.28 -3.04
CA ILE A 88 -0.43 -3.40 -2.16
C ILE A 88 -0.21 -4.74 -2.88
N LEU A 89 -0.57 -4.83 -4.16
CA LEU A 89 -0.33 -6.04 -4.96
C LEU A 89 1.17 -6.34 -5.05
N ILE A 90 2.00 -5.34 -5.37
CA ILE A 90 3.46 -5.50 -5.43
C ILE A 90 4.02 -5.96 -4.08
N ILE A 91 3.58 -5.34 -2.98
CA ILE A 91 4.01 -5.74 -1.64
C ILE A 91 3.62 -7.20 -1.37
N GLY A 92 2.38 -7.60 -1.65
CA GLY A 92 1.92 -8.97 -1.45
C GLY A 92 2.65 -10.01 -2.29
N VAL A 93 3.04 -9.65 -3.53
CA VAL A 93 3.86 -10.52 -4.39
C VAL A 93 5.30 -10.62 -3.85
N LEU A 94 5.89 -9.53 -3.36
CA LEU A 94 7.31 -9.52 -3.00
C LEU A 94 7.60 -9.96 -1.56
N LEU A 95 6.69 -9.67 -0.63
CA LEU A 95 6.88 -9.94 0.80
C LEU A 95 5.81 -10.93 1.30
N PRO A 96 6.20 -12.07 1.88
CA PRO A 96 5.26 -12.96 2.53
C PRO A 96 4.72 -12.28 3.80
N TYR A 97 3.43 -12.45 4.11
CA TYR A 97 2.83 -11.88 5.32
C TYR A 97 3.45 -12.43 6.62
N THR A 98 4.19 -13.55 6.54
CA THR A 98 4.89 -14.19 7.65
C THR A 98 6.27 -13.58 7.94
N ASP A 99 6.74 -12.62 7.14
CA ASP A 99 8.04 -11.96 7.33
C ASP A 99 8.12 -11.31 8.73
N PRO A 100 9.13 -11.64 9.55
CA PRO A 100 9.26 -11.12 10.91
C PRO A 100 9.53 -9.61 10.96
N ASN A 101 9.96 -8.97 9.86
CA ASN A 101 10.25 -7.54 9.82
C ASN A 101 9.00 -6.67 9.57
N LEU A 102 7.87 -7.30 9.22
CA LEU A 102 6.60 -6.59 9.04
C LEU A 102 6.01 -6.19 10.41
N LEU A 103 5.32 -5.06 10.45
CA LEU A 103 4.58 -4.59 11.63
C LEU A 103 3.66 -5.70 12.16
N ARG A 104 3.97 -6.19 13.36
CA ARG A 104 3.11 -7.09 14.13
C ARG A 104 2.30 -6.27 15.12
N ASN A 105 1.08 -6.73 15.44
CA ASN A 105 0.16 -6.06 16.35
C ASN A 105 0.61 -6.09 17.83
N GLU A 106 1.89 -6.38 18.10
CA GLU A 106 2.45 -6.40 19.45
C GLU A 106 3.18 -5.07 19.71
N ALA A 107 2.83 -4.41 20.82
CA ALA A 107 3.26 -3.06 21.18
C ALA A 107 4.78 -2.88 21.39
N THR A 108 5.58 -3.92 21.16
CA THR A 108 7.03 -3.97 21.34
C THR A 108 7.82 -4.10 20.04
N ASP A 109 7.17 -4.37 18.90
CA ASP A 109 7.88 -4.53 17.62
C ASP A 109 8.02 -3.21 16.86
N VAL A 110 9.26 -2.80 16.61
CA VAL A 110 9.59 -1.74 15.65
C VAL A 110 9.41 -2.31 14.25
N GLY A 111 8.16 -2.45 13.81
CA GLY A 111 7.90 -2.96 12.48
C GLY A 111 8.35 -1.97 11.41
N VAL A 112 8.95 -2.50 10.35
CA VAL A 112 9.48 -1.71 9.25
C VAL A 112 8.40 -1.50 8.20
N SER A 113 8.36 -0.31 7.60
CA SER A 113 7.48 -0.03 6.47
C SER A 113 7.69 -1.08 5.36
N PRO A 114 6.63 -1.76 4.88
CA PRO A 114 6.77 -2.74 3.79
C PRO A 114 7.36 -2.12 2.51
N PHE A 115 7.14 -0.81 2.30
CA PHE A 115 7.77 -0.09 1.21
C PHE A 115 9.29 0.05 1.38
N ALA A 116 9.73 0.32 2.61
CA ALA A 116 11.16 0.40 2.94
C ALA A 116 11.82 -0.97 2.80
N LEU A 117 11.17 -2.05 3.26
CA LEU A 117 11.66 -3.43 3.11
C LEU A 117 11.88 -3.82 1.64
N VAL A 118 10.91 -3.52 0.76
CA VAL A 118 11.07 -3.77 -0.67
C VAL A 118 12.26 -2.99 -1.25
N PHE A 119 12.46 -1.72 -0.87
CA PHE A 119 13.63 -0.96 -1.32
C PHE A 119 14.95 -1.49 -0.77
N GLN A 120 14.96 -1.96 0.49
CA GLN A 120 16.12 -2.61 1.08
C GLN A 120 16.48 -3.90 0.35
N HIS A 121 15.48 -4.74 0.03
CA HIS A 121 15.66 -5.95 -0.77
C HIS A 121 16.12 -5.65 -2.19
N ALA A 122 15.68 -4.53 -2.77
CA ALA A 122 16.15 -4.04 -4.07
C ALA A 122 17.61 -3.52 -4.06
N GLY A 123 18.29 -3.50 -2.90
CA GLY A 123 19.63 -2.92 -2.76
C GLY A 123 19.67 -1.39 -2.70
N LEU A 124 18.51 -0.74 -2.55
CA LEU A 124 18.36 0.72 -2.51
C LEU A 124 18.27 1.21 -1.06
N ALA A 125 19.31 0.94 -0.26
CA ALA A 125 19.34 1.25 1.18
C ALA A 125 19.09 2.73 1.50
N PHE A 126 19.56 3.65 0.65
CA PHE A 126 19.28 5.08 0.80
C PHE A 126 17.79 5.40 0.62
N ALA A 127 17.13 4.78 -0.36
CA ALA A 127 15.69 4.96 -0.58
C ALA A 127 14.85 4.32 0.53
N ALA A 128 15.33 3.21 1.12
CA ALA A 128 14.69 2.59 2.27
C ALA A 128 14.75 3.48 3.52
N GLY A 129 15.87 4.17 3.77
CA GLY A 129 16.03 5.05 4.94
C GLY A 129 15.24 6.37 4.89
N MET A 130 14.68 6.75 3.74
CA MET A 130 13.83 7.94 3.59
C MET A 130 12.32 7.67 3.76
N MET A 131 11.93 6.40 3.89
CA MET A 131 10.53 5.94 3.99
C MET A 131 10.19 5.56 5.42
#